data_AF-A0A968U7G1-F1
#
_entry.id   AF-A0A968U7G1-F1
#
_cell.length_a   1.000
_cell.length_b   1.000
_cell.length_c   1.000
_cell.angle_alpha   90.00
_cell.angle_beta   90.00
_cell.angle_gamma   90.00
#
_symmetry.space_group_name_H-M   'P 1'
#
loop_
_entity.id
_entity.type
_entity.pdbx_description
1 polymer ?
#
loop_
_entity_poly.entity_id
_entity_poly.type
_entity_poly.pdbx_seq_one_letter_code
_entity_poly.pdbx_strand_id
1 'polypeptide(L)'
;MIIVDAQAVKNTCNASVESKGFCSHKNTNGIKRHLAIDTLGFPFFLHCTKASVSDDRGLIGMFEQNMDYFKSKPVNIPKITVMMDHGYNPKYLTQELKEIYPQIMTKIRFQVAPKPSKAEKAAQGKSGFVVIPMRWIVERSNAWVERCKSLVKNFDKTLAHAEARLNMCFIRLMLKRLAAAS
;
A
#
# COMPACT_ATOMS: atom_id res chain seq x y z
N MET A 1 12.73 -0.83 -5.74
CA MET A 1 11.44 -1.56 -5.86
C MET A 1 10.49 -1.01 -4.82
N ILE A 2 9.22 -0.85 -5.15
CA ILE A 2 8.15 -0.43 -4.25
C ILE A 2 7.15 -1.59 -4.17
N ILE A 3 6.74 -1.98 -2.97
CA ILE A 3 5.70 -3.01 -2.76
C ILE A 3 4.45 -2.31 -2.26
N VAL A 4 3.30 -2.57 -2.89
CA VAL A 4 2.03 -1.92 -2.56
C VAL A 4 1.01 -2.90 -2.00
N ASP A 5 0.29 -2.46 -0.97
CA ASP A 5 -0.85 -3.18 -0.41
C ASP A 5 -1.87 -2.21 0.22
N ALA A 6 -3.11 -2.67 0.34
CA ALA A 6 -4.21 -1.92 0.93
C ALA A 6 -4.83 -2.68 2.13
N GLN A 7 -4.84 -2.02 3.28
CA GLN A 7 -5.45 -2.54 4.51
C GLN A 7 -6.74 -1.77 4.84
N ALA A 8 -7.88 -2.46 4.90
CA ALA A 8 -9.11 -1.88 5.42
C ALA A 8 -9.13 -1.98 6.95
N VAL A 9 -9.50 -0.90 7.64
CA VAL A 9 -9.51 -0.83 9.11
C VAL A 9 -10.80 -0.19 9.60
N LYS A 10 -11.36 -0.77 10.68
CA LYS A 10 -12.61 -0.31 11.28
C LYS A 10 -12.44 1.07 11.92
N ASN A 11 -13.46 1.92 11.79
CA ASN A 11 -13.53 3.20 12.47
C ASN A 11 -14.03 3.05 13.92
N THR A 12 -13.72 4.04 14.76
CA THR A 12 -14.45 4.31 16.01
C THR A 12 -15.55 5.35 15.79
N CYS A 13 -16.30 5.69 16.83
CA CYS A 13 -17.36 6.70 16.80
C CYS A 13 -16.89 8.11 16.41
N ASN A 14 -15.59 8.39 16.52
CA ASN A 14 -15.02 9.71 16.22
C ASN A 14 -14.85 9.99 14.73
N ALA A 15 -14.88 8.96 13.89
CA ALA A 15 -14.67 9.12 12.46
C ALA A 15 -15.85 9.86 11.81
N SER A 16 -15.55 10.85 10.97
CA SER A 16 -16.59 11.60 10.28
C SER A 16 -17.35 10.74 9.27
N VAL A 17 -18.58 11.15 8.93
CA VAL A 17 -19.34 10.52 7.84
C VAL A 17 -18.61 10.66 6.51
N GLU A 18 -17.91 11.78 6.32
CA GLU A 18 -17.13 12.03 5.12
C GLU A 18 -15.91 11.12 5.01
N SER A 19 -15.25 10.77 6.10
CA SER A 19 -14.04 9.93 6.07
C SER A 19 -14.34 8.43 6.05
N LYS A 20 -15.56 8.00 6.41
CA LYS A 20 -15.92 6.57 6.48
C LYS A 20 -16.48 6.04 5.16
N GLY A 21 -16.28 4.75 4.92
CA GLY A 21 -16.89 4.00 3.83
C GLY A 21 -17.00 2.52 4.17
N PHE A 22 -17.65 1.74 3.32
CA PHE A 22 -17.79 0.29 3.51
C PHE A 22 -17.01 -0.49 2.46
N CYS A 23 -16.12 -1.38 2.89
CA CYS A 23 -15.46 -2.35 2.04
C CYS A 23 -16.23 -3.67 2.08
N SER A 24 -16.90 -4.01 0.98
CA SER A 24 -17.65 -5.25 0.83
C SER A 24 -16.76 -6.50 0.94
N HIS A 25 -15.61 -6.49 0.26
CA HIS A 25 -14.70 -7.64 0.24
C HIS A 25 -14.23 -8.08 1.63
N LYS A 26 -13.98 -7.12 2.54
CA LYS A 26 -13.50 -7.37 3.91
C LYS A 26 -14.58 -7.13 4.97
N ASN A 27 -15.85 -6.93 4.56
CA ASN A 27 -16.97 -6.56 5.44
C ASN A 27 -16.59 -5.53 6.52
N THR A 28 -15.88 -4.48 6.10
CA THR A 28 -15.26 -3.52 7.02
C THR A 28 -15.81 -2.12 6.78
N ASN A 29 -16.46 -1.57 7.80
CA ASN A 29 -16.86 -0.17 7.84
C ASN A 29 -15.73 0.67 8.43
N GLY A 30 -15.07 1.48 7.60
CA GLY A 30 -14.04 2.39 8.05
C GLY A 30 -13.25 3.04 6.92
N ILE A 31 -11.93 2.99 7.02
CA ILE A 31 -10.98 3.54 6.05
C ILE A 31 -10.14 2.43 5.41
N LYS A 32 -9.52 2.74 4.28
CA LYS A 32 -8.42 1.95 3.71
C LYS A 32 -7.12 2.73 3.84
N ARG A 33 -6.07 2.01 4.20
CA ARG A 33 -4.70 2.49 4.31
C ARG A 33 -3.94 1.86 3.16
N HIS A 34 -3.49 2.67 2.23
CA HIS A 34 -2.64 2.26 1.12
C HIS A 34 -1.20 2.50 1.52
N LEU A 35 -0.39 1.46 1.47
CA LEU A 35 1.02 1.52 1.81
C LEU A 35 1.84 1.21 0.56
N ALA A 36 2.75 2.10 0.20
CA ALA A 36 3.80 1.87 -0.78
C ALA A 36 5.15 1.84 -0.06
N ILE A 37 5.71 0.66 0.14
CA ILE A 37 6.91 0.44 0.96
C ILE A 37 8.14 0.04 0.15
N ASP A 38 9.31 0.22 0.73
CA ASP A 38 10.58 -0.29 0.23
C ASP A 38 10.81 -1.78 0.59
N THR A 39 11.98 -2.31 0.25
CA THR A 39 12.39 -3.68 0.59
C THR A 39 12.65 -3.90 2.09
N LEU A 40 12.89 -2.83 2.85
CA LEU A 40 13.09 -2.88 4.30
C LEU A 40 11.76 -2.77 5.07
N GLY A 41 10.65 -2.48 4.40
CA GLY A 41 9.32 -2.31 5.00
C GLY A 41 8.99 -0.88 5.41
N PHE A 42 9.77 0.12 5.00
CA PHE A 42 9.51 1.52 5.28
C PHE A 42 8.74 2.18 4.13
N PRO A 43 7.75 3.04 4.43
CA PRO A 43 6.92 3.66 3.41
C PRO A 43 7.69 4.71 2.61
N PHE A 44 7.55 4.67 1.28
CA PHE A 44 7.78 5.80 0.39
C PHE A 44 6.57 6.73 0.39
N PHE A 45 5.39 6.14 0.20
CA PHE A 45 4.12 6.85 0.16
C PHE A 45 3.10 6.14 1.04
N LEU A 46 2.28 6.93 1.69
CA LEU A 46 1.11 6.49 2.44
C LEU A 46 -0.07 7.27 1.91
N HIS A 47 -1.22 6.61 1.81
CA HIS A 47 -2.45 7.29 1.43
C HIS A 47 -3.63 6.68 2.16
N CYS A 48 -4.46 7.51 2.80
CA CYS A 48 -5.69 7.07 3.45
C CYS A 48 -6.93 7.44 2.61
N THR A 49 -7.76 6.45 2.32
CA THR A 49 -9.05 6.66 1.63
C THR A 49 -10.23 6.15 2.46
N LYS A 50 -11.45 6.50 2.06
CA LYS A 50 -12.65 5.81 2.55
C LYS A 50 -12.55 4.32 2.18
N ALA A 51 -13.11 3.42 2.99
CA ALA A 51 -13.03 2.00 2.69
C ALA A 51 -13.82 1.55 1.45
N SER A 52 -14.73 2.38 0.96
CA SER A 52 -15.48 2.15 -0.28
C SER A 52 -14.67 2.39 -1.56
N VAL A 53 -13.55 3.11 -1.47
CA VAL A 53 -12.68 3.37 -2.62
C VAL A 53 -11.97 2.06 -3.01
N SER A 54 -11.91 1.75 -4.30
CA SER A 54 -11.19 0.57 -4.79
C SER A 54 -9.68 0.71 -4.59
N ASP A 55 -8.99 -0.42 -4.51
CA ASP A 55 -7.54 -0.41 -4.25
C ASP A 55 -6.80 0.24 -5.43
N ASP A 56 -7.25 0.01 -6.68
CA ASP A 56 -6.73 0.68 -7.87
C ASP A 56 -6.85 2.21 -7.79
N ARG A 57 -8.03 2.74 -7.44
CA ARG A 57 -8.24 4.20 -7.31
C ARG A 57 -7.42 4.78 -6.16
N GLY A 58 -7.24 4.04 -5.07
CA GLY A 58 -6.38 4.43 -3.96
C GLY A 58 -4.91 4.54 -4.37
N LEU A 59 -4.42 3.58 -5.17
CA LEU A 59 -3.06 3.61 -5.72
C LEU A 59 -2.86 4.78 -6.71
N ILE A 60 -3.82 5.03 -7.59
CA ILE A 60 -3.79 6.17 -8.52
C ILE A 60 -3.72 7.48 -7.73
N GLY A 61 -4.62 7.68 -6.76
CA GLY A 61 -4.62 8.89 -5.93
C GLY A 61 -3.31 9.08 -5.15
N MET A 62 -2.75 7.99 -4.61
CA MET A 62 -1.44 8.03 -3.95
C MET A 62 -0.32 8.49 -4.89
N PHE A 63 -0.31 8.04 -6.15
CA PHE A 63 0.70 8.42 -7.13
C PHE A 63 0.48 9.84 -7.66
N GLU A 64 -0.77 10.24 -7.84
CA GLU A 64 -1.15 11.60 -8.22
C GLU A 64 -0.67 12.63 -7.19
N GLN A 65 -0.91 12.37 -5.89
CA GLN A 65 -0.44 13.23 -4.80
C GLN A 65 1.09 13.34 -4.71
N ASN A 66 1.81 12.32 -5.19
CA ASN A 66 3.27 12.25 -5.15
C ASN A 66 3.90 12.34 -6.55
N MET A 67 3.20 12.96 -7.51
CA MET A 67 3.64 12.95 -8.91
C MET A 67 4.97 13.68 -9.11
N ASP A 68 5.26 14.70 -8.30
CA ASP A 68 6.51 15.46 -8.38
C ASP A 68 7.74 14.59 -8.09
N TYR A 69 7.59 13.55 -7.26
CA TYR A 69 8.63 12.55 -7.06
C TYR A 69 8.97 11.83 -8.37
N PHE A 70 7.98 11.47 -9.19
CA PHE A 70 8.21 10.78 -10.46
C PHE A 70 8.71 11.71 -11.57
N LYS A 71 8.23 12.97 -11.57
CA LYS A 71 8.67 14.00 -12.53
C LYS A 71 10.13 14.42 -12.31
N SER A 72 10.55 14.56 -11.05
CA SER A 72 11.93 14.96 -10.70
C SER A 72 12.99 13.93 -11.05
N LYS A 73 12.62 12.65 -11.27
CA LYS A 73 13.60 11.62 -11.64
C LYS A 73 14.08 11.81 -13.08
N PRO A 74 15.40 11.69 -13.35
CA PRO A 74 15.91 11.69 -14.72
C PRO A 74 15.39 10.49 -15.52
N VAL A 75 15.40 10.57 -16.85
CA VAL A 75 14.85 9.50 -17.74
C VAL A 75 15.77 8.27 -17.81
N ASN A 76 17.08 8.45 -17.58
CA ASN A 76 18.09 7.39 -17.72
C ASN A 76 18.26 6.48 -16.50
N ILE A 77 17.32 6.49 -15.54
CA ILE A 77 17.40 5.60 -14.38
C ILE A 77 16.65 4.29 -14.64
N PRO A 78 17.05 3.18 -14.01
CA PRO A 78 16.27 1.95 -14.04
C PRO A 78 14.83 2.18 -13.57
N LYS A 79 13.87 1.59 -14.28
CA LYS A 79 12.45 1.70 -13.93
C LYS A 79 12.20 1.21 -12.51
N ILE A 80 11.41 1.97 -11.77
CA ILE A 80 10.95 1.58 -10.44
C ILE A 80 9.93 0.45 -10.62
N THR A 81 10.32 -0.77 -10.21
CA THR A 81 9.38 -1.89 -10.14
C THR A 81 8.39 -1.63 -9.00
N VAL A 82 7.10 -1.55 -9.33
CA VAL A 82 5.97 -1.47 -8.40
C VAL A 82 5.33 -2.85 -8.34
N MET A 83 5.54 -3.53 -7.22
CA MET A 83 5.06 -4.88 -6.96
C MET A 83 3.71 -4.85 -6.27
N MET A 84 2.71 -5.55 -6.81
CA MET A 84 1.32 -5.50 -6.35
C MET A 84 0.69 -6.90 -6.28
N ASP A 85 -0.41 -7.03 -5.54
CA ASP A 85 -1.21 -8.27 -5.51
C ASP A 85 -2.13 -8.39 -6.74
N HIS A 86 -2.71 -9.57 -6.94
CA HIS A 86 -3.70 -9.87 -7.99
C HIS A 86 -5.00 -9.07 -7.88
N GLY A 87 -5.23 -8.41 -6.74
CA GLY A 87 -6.38 -7.51 -6.56
C GLY A 87 -6.28 -6.22 -7.38
N TYR A 88 -5.08 -5.87 -7.84
CA TYR A 88 -4.85 -4.68 -8.66
C TYR A 88 -4.91 -5.03 -10.15
N ASN A 89 -5.38 -4.09 -10.97
CA ASN A 89 -5.43 -4.24 -12.42
C ASN A 89 -4.34 -3.39 -13.12
N PRO A 90 -3.20 -3.98 -13.54
CA PRO A 90 -2.12 -3.23 -14.16
C PRO A 90 -2.51 -2.51 -15.44
N LYS A 91 -3.45 -3.06 -16.22
CA LYS A 91 -3.90 -2.44 -17.48
C LYS A 91 -4.66 -1.15 -17.21
N TYR A 92 -5.60 -1.22 -16.27
CA TYR A 92 -6.38 -0.06 -15.83
C TYR A 92 -5.48 1.01 -15.21
N LEU A 93 -4.61 0.63 -14.27
CA LEU A 93 -3.64 1.53 -13.64
C LEU A 93 -2.74 2.23 -14.68
N THR A 94 -2.27 1.49 -15.69
CA THR A 94 -1.43 2.03 -16.75
C THR A 94 -2.16 3.08 -17.59
N GLN A 95 -3.44 2.86 -17.89
CA GLN A 95 -4.24 3.81 -18.66
C GLN A 95 -4.43 5.12 -17.89
N GLU A 96 -4.96 5.04 -16.67
CA GLU A 96 -5.27 6.22 -15.85
C GLU A 96 -4.02 7.04 -15.51
N LEU A 97 -2.91 6.37 -15.15
CA LEU A 97 -1.67 7.08 -14.82
C LEU A 97 -1.04 7.76 -16.04
N LYS A 98 -1.24 7.21 -17.26
CA LYS A 98 -0.79 7.87 -18.49
C LYS A 98 -1.60 9.12 -18.81
N GLU A 99 -2.89 9.12 -18.50
CA GLU A 99 -3.74 10.30 -18.67
C GLU A 99 -3.27 11.45 -17.76
N ILE A 100 -2.85 11.12 -16.53
CA ILE A 100 -2.31 12.11 -15.57
C ILE A 100 -0.88 12.54 -15.95
N TYR A 101 -0.01 11.58 -16.28
CA TYR A 101 1.38 11.84 -16.68
C TYR A 101 1.82 10.86 -17.79
N PRO A 102 1.82 11.29 -19.07
CA PRO A 102 2.08 10.40 -20.21
C PRO A 102 3.42 9.66 -20.14
N GLN A 103 4.43 10.27 -19.52
CA GLN A 103 5.77 9.68 -19.42
C GLN A 103 5.93 8.75 -18.21
N ILE A 104 4.90 8.51 -17.39
CA ILE A 104 4.99 7.71 -16.17
C ILE A 104 5.57 6.29 -16.42
N MET A 105 5.21 5.66 -17.54
CA MET A 105 5.66 4.31 -17.89
C MET A 105 7.13 4.23 -18.32
N THR A 106 7.78 5.37 -18.52
CA THR A 106 9.24 5.46 -18.64
C THR A 106 9.91 5.30 -17.27
N LYS A 107 9.22 5.67 -16.19
CA LYS A 107 9.73 5.69 -14.82
C LYS A 107 9.37 4.44 -14.02
N ILE A 108 8.17 3.90 -14.23
CA ILE A 108 7.65 2.77 -13.44
C ILE A 108 7.39 1.54 -14.31
N ARG A 109 7.40 0.38 -13.66
CA ARG A 109 6.94 -0.89 -14.23
C ARG A 109 6.13 -1.64 -13.18
N PHE A 110 4.94 -2.10 -13.54
CA PHE A 110 4.13 -2.95 -12.68
C PHE A 110 4.56 -4.41 -12.75
N GLN A 111 4.59 -5.06 -11.60
CA GLN A 111 4.81 -6.50 -11.47
C GLN A 111 3.78 -7.06 -10.50
N VAL A 112 2.95 -7.99 -10.99
CA VAL A 112 2.00 -8.69 -10.12
C VAL A 112 2.73 -9.84 -9.44
N ALA A 113 2.53 -9.99 -8.13
CA ALA A 113 3.11 -11.07 -7.36
C ALA A 113 2.63 -12.42 -7.89
N PRO A 114 3.48 -13.45 -8.05
CA PRO A 114 3.04 -14.73 -8.60
C PRO A 114 2.06 -15.40 -7.64
N LYS A 115 0.91 -15.87 -8.16
CA LYS A 115 -0.06 -16.67 -7.41
C LYS A 115 -0.11 -18.06 -8.03
N PRO A 116 0.66 -19.03 -7.51
CA PRO A 116 0.69 -20.37 -8.07
C PRO A 116 -0.71 -20.99 -7.96
N SER A 117 -1.21 -21.50 -9.08
CA SER A 117 -2.46 -22.23 -9.20
C SER A 117 -2.41 -23.55 -8.42
N LYS A 118 -3.57 -24.17 -8.16
CA LYS A 118 -3.62 -25.46 -7.46
C LYS A 118 -2.83 -26.56 -8.19
N ALA A 119 -2.83 -26.54 -9.53
CA ALA A 119 -2.10 -27.50 -10.35
C ALA A 119 -0.57 -27.30 -10.24
N GLU A 120 -0.10 -26.06 -10.30
CA GLU A 120 1.33 -25.74 -10.14
C GLU A 120 1.83 -26.06 -8.72
N LYS A 121 1.00 -25.83 -7.71
CA LYS A 121 1.30 -26.23 -6.33
C LYS A 121 1.44 -27.75 -6.19
N ALA A 122 0.51 -28.51 -6.77
CA ALA A 122 0.56 -29.97 -6.78
C ALA A 122 1.79 -30.51 -7.52
N ALA A 123 2.15 -29.91 -8.67
CA ALA A 123 3.36 -30.26 -9.42
C ALA A 123 4.66 -29.99 -8.63
N GLN A 124 4.66 -28.99 -7.74
CA GLN A 124 5.78 -28.70 -6.85
C GLN A 124 5.75 -29.50 -5.53
N GLY A 125 4.80 -30.43 -5.37
CA GLY A 125 4.59 -31.18 -4.13
C GLY A 125 4.20 -30.31 -2.93
N LYS A 126 3.78 -29.06 -3.16
CA LYS A 126 3.41 -28.11 -2.10
C LYS A 126 1.89 -28.14 -1.91
N SER A 127 1.44 -28.42 -0.70
CA SER A 127 0.03 -28.29 -0.30
C SER A 127 -0.15 -27.02 0.55
N GLY A 128 -1.34 -26.41 0.47
CA GLY A 128 -1.69 -25.27 1.32
C GLY A 128 -1.11 -23.90 0.90
N PHE A 129 -0.75 -23.10 1.90
CA PHE A 129 -0.24 -21.74 1.72
C PHE A 129 1.23 -21.79 1.29
N VAL A 130 1.52 -21.20 0.13
CA VAL A 130 2.89 -21.08 -0.39
C VAL A 130 3.31 -19.63 -0.19
N VAL A 131 4.40 -19.42 0.55
CA VAL A 131 4.95 -18.08 0.78
C VAL A 131 5.39 -17.51 -0.55
N ILE A 132 4.79 -16.37 -0.92
CA ILE A 132 5.19 -15.62 -2.11
C ILE A 132 6.35 -14.70 -1.70
N PRO A 133 7.53 -14.82 -2.33
CA PRO A 133 8.64 -13.92 -2.05
C PRO A 133 8.23 -12.45 -2.18
N MET A 134 8.71 -11.61 -1.26
CA MET A 134 8.44 -10.17 -1.12
C MET A 134 7.06 -9.76 -0.57
N ARG A 135 6.01 -10.57 -0.71
CA ARG A 135 4.67 -10.25 -0.15
C ARG A 135 4.69 -10.14 1.38
N TRP A 136 5.49 -10.96 2.04
CA TRP A 136 5.65 -10.93 3.50
C TRP A 136 6.20 -9.59 4.03
N ILE A 137 6.89 -8.79 3.19
CA ILE A 137 7.50 -7.52 3.61
C ILE A 137 6.40 -6.49 3.90
N VAL A 138 5.38 -6.40 3.04
CA VAL A 138 4.27 -5.46 3.24
C VAL A 138 3.34 -5.93 4.35
N GLU A 139 3.10 -7.23 4.45
CA GLU A 139 2.34 -7.82 5.56
C GLU A 139 3.03 -7.57 6.91
N ARG A 140 4.36 -7.69 6.99
CA ARG A 140 5.15 -7.30 8.17
C ARG A 140 5.03 -5.82 8.50
N SER A 141 5.00 -4.96 7.48
CA SER A 141 4.86 -3.51 7.68
C SER A 141 3.48 -3.16 8.23
N ASN A 142 2.42 -3.82 7.74
CA ASN A 142 1.08 -3.76 8.32
C ASN A 142 1.08 -4.27 9.78
N ALA A 143 1.80 -5.34 10.09
CA ALA A 143 1.93 -5.82 11.47
C ALA A 143 2.61 -4.80 12.40
N TRP A 144 3.58 -4.01 11.90
CA TRP A 144 4.17 -2.91 12.68
C TRP A 144 3.16 -1.79 12.95
N VAL A 145 2.30 -1.48 11.98
CA VAL A 145 1.19 -0.54 12.15
C VAL A 145 0.21 -1.05 13.21
N GLU A 146 -0.16 -2.33 13.19
CA GLU A 146 -1.05 -2.92 14.19
C GLU A 146 -0.45 -2.99 15.60
N ARG A 147 0.88 -3.08 15.71
CA ARG A 147 1.58 -2.99 17.01
C ARG A 147 1.43 -1.61 17.65
N CYS A 148 1.20 -0.56 16.87
CA CYS A 148 0.78 0.73 17.40
C CYS A 148 -0.71 0.67 17.76
N LYS A 149 -1.00 0.53 19.06
CA LYS A 149 -2.38 0.38 19.55
C LYS A 149 -3.34 1.50 19.12
N SER A 150 -2.82 2.72 18.95
CA SER A 150 -3.56 3.86 18.41
C SER A 150 -3.99 3.73 16.95
N LEU A 151 -3.50 2.72 16.23
CA LEU A 151 -3.78 2.45 14.82
C LEU A 151 -4.50 1.12 14.60
N VAL A 152 -4.82 0.33 15.64
CA VAL A 152 -5.60 -0.92 15.50
C VAL A 152 -6.99 -0.67 14.93
N LYS A 153 -7.55 0.51 15.22
CA LYS A 153 -8.73 1.09 14.58
C LYS A 153 -8.36 2.47 14.06
N ASN A 154 -9.19 3.04 13.21
CA ASN A 154 -9.10 4.45 12.91
C ASN A 154 -9.88 5.24 13.97
N PHE A 155 -9.13 6.00 14.78
CA PHE A 155 -9.68 6.88 15.82
C PHE A 155 -9.81 8.32 15.34
N ASP A 156 -9.26 8.64 14.17
CA ASP A 156 -9.18 10.00 13.68
C ASP A 156 -10.42 10.40 12.87
N LYS A 157 -10.80 11.67 13.01
CA LYS A 157 -12.00 12.25 12.39
C LYS A 157 -11.85 12.41 10.88
N THR A 158 -10.64 12.74 10.40
CA THR A 158 -10.35 13.00 8.98
C THR A 158 -9.26 12.08 8.46
N LEU A 159 -9.23 11.87 7.14
CA LEU A 159 -8.24 11.00 6.48
C LEU A 159 -6.81 11.56 6.62
N ALA A 160 -6.65 12.88 6.55
CA ALA A 160 -5.35 13.54 6.72
C ALA A 160 -4.75 13.26 8.11
N HIS A 161 -5.55 13.32 9.18
CA HIS A 161 -5.10 12.97 10.53
C HIS A 161 -4.74 11.49 10.65
N ALA A 162 -5.55 10.60 10.06
CA ALA A 162 -5.25 9.17 10.04
C ALA A 162 -3.93 8.86 9.34
N GLU A 163 -3.67 9.52 8.21
CA GLU A 163 -2.41 9.42 7.46
C GLU A 163 -1.23 9.99 8.25
N ALA A 164 -1.40 11.14 8.91
CA ALA A 164 -0.38 11.70 9.80
C ALA A 164 -0.01 10.73 10.93
N ARG A 165 -0.98 10.04 11.54
CA ARG A 165 -0.69 9.01 12.55
C ARG A 165 0.09 7.82 11.98
N LEU A 166 -0.20 7.40 10.75
CA LEU A 166 0.58 6.34 10.08
C LEU A 166 2.02 6.80 9.85
N ASN A 167 2.23 8.02 9.36
CA ASN A 167 3.56 8.61 9.22
C ASN A 167 4.32 8.60 10.56
N MET A 168 3.68 9.07 11.64
CA MET A 168 4.28 9.08 12.99
C MET A 168 4.64 7.68 13.50
N CYS A 169 3.84 6.65 13.17
CA CYS A 169 4.16 5.26 13.49
C CYS A 169 5.49 4.82 12.85
N PHE A 170 5.68 5.10 11.57
CA PHE A 170 6.91 4.72 10.86
C PHE A 170 8.11 5.58 11.28
N ILE A 171 7.93 6.89 11.50
CA ILE A 171 8.97 7.77 12.06
C ILE A 171 9.45 7.23 13.41
N ARG A 172 8.52 6.93 14.32
CA ARG A 172 8.86 6.34 15.63
C ARG A 172 9.60 5.00 15.49
N LEU A 173 9.25 4.18 14.50
CA LEU A 173 9.93 2.91 14.25
C LEU A 173 11.35 3.12 13.72
N MET A 174 11.54 4.05 12.77
CA MET A 174 12.85 4.40 12.21
C MET A 174 13.77 4.95 13.29
N LEU A 175 13.29 5.90 14.10
CA LEU A 175 14.05 6.47 15.22
C LEU A 175 14.52 5.41 16.21
N LYS A 176 13.64 4.47 16.60
CA LYS A 176 14.02 3.38 17.51
C LYS A 176 15.11 2.48 16.94
N ARG A 177 15.11 2.24 15.62
CA ARG A 177 16.12 1.40 14.96
C ARG A 177 17.46 2.12 14.85
N LEU A 178 17.45 3.41 14.53
CA LEU A 178 18.66 4.23 14.50
C LEU A 178 19.30 4.32 15.89
N ALA A 179 18.50 4.57 16.93
CA ALA A 179 19.00 4.66 18.30
C ALA A 179 19.51 3.33 18.87
N ALA A 180 18.95 2.19 18.45
CA ALA A 180 19.41 0.87 18.88
C ALA A 180 20.65 0.37 18.13
N ALA A 181 20.99 1.01 16.99
CA ALA A 181 22.18 0.71 16.20
C ALA A 181 23.39 1.58 16.59
N SER A 182 23.20 2.54 17.50
CA SER A 182 24.25 3.33 18.17
C SER A 182 24.60 2.71 19.51
#